data_AF-A0A958RF57-F1
#
_entry.id   AF-A0A958RF57-F1
#
_cell.length_a   1.000
_cell.length_b   1.000
_cell.length_c   1.000
_cell.angle_alpha   90.00
_cell.angle_beta   90.00
_cell.angle_gamma   90.00
#
_symmetry.space_group_name_H-M   'P 1'
#
loop_
_entity.id
_entity.type
_entity.pdbx_description
1 polymer ?
#
loop_
_entity_poly.entity_id
_entity_poly.type
_entity_poly.pdbx_seq_one_letter_code
_entity_poly.pdbx_strand_id
1 'polypeptide(L)'
;FSIESFFLAKNRRGKIIGCMAPWNNSSIQKWIPHRYHGKSFRAYNTVNTLAKLRLLRPLPKENHAFAFKFVTHGAYDNPDIFYSLLDRCYQESEPNEILSYSNYIGDYSTRPPRSFVSIKIPFGFYTLLRGSETLPHFLQPNPFLSAPDFQFAHF
;
A
#
# COMPACT_ATOMS: atom_id res chain seq x y z
N PHE A 1 2.55 -1.25 15.06
CA PHE A 1 1.11 -1.38 14.82
C PHE A 1 0.78 -2.83 14.49
N SER A 2 -0.17 -3.42 15.24
CA SER A 2 -0.71 -4.76 14.94
C SER A 2 -1.73 -4.67 13.80
N ILE A 3 -2.08 -5.80 13.19
CA ILE A 3 -3.09 -5.84 12.11
C ILE A 3 -4.48 -5.38 12.59
N GLU A 4 -4.74 -5.50 13.89
CA GLU A 4 -6.00 -5.10 14.54
C GLU A 4 -6.04 -3.62 14.93
N SER A 5 -4.96 -2.87 14.68
CA SER A 5 -4.89 -1.45 14.99
C SER A 5 -5.42 -0.61 13.83
N PHE A 6 -6.58 0.05 14.01
CA PHE A 6 -7.22 0.86 12.98
C PHE A 6 -7.14 2.35 13.26
N PHE A 7 -6.87 3.14 12.22
CA PHE A 7 -7.31 4.52 12.16
C PHE A 7 -8.75 4.59 11.69
N LEU A 8 -9.56 5.38 12.39
CA LEU A 8 -10.97 5.59 12.08
C LEU A 8 -11.19 7.08 11.76
N ALA A 9 -11.78 7.34 10.59
CA ALA A 9 -12.31 8.65 10.26
C ALA A 9 -13.77 8.71 10.74
N LYS A 10 -14.12 9.74 11.51
CA LYS A 10 -15.49 9.98 11.99
C LYS A 10 -15.98 11.33 11.48
N ASN A 11 -17.26 11.40 11.11
CA ASN A 11 -17.89 12.68 10.79
C ASN A 11 -18.25 13.47 12.05
N ARG A 12 -18.80 14.68 11.89
CA ARG A 12 -19.24 15.56 12.99
C ARG A 12 -20.26 14.91 13.94
N ARG A 13 -21.02 13.91 13.47
CA ARG A 13 -22.01 13.17 14.27
C ARG A 13 -21.43 11.92 14.95
N GLY A 14 -20.11 11.68 14.83
CA GLY A 14 -19.44 10.52 15.40
C GLY A 14 -19.60 9.23 14.60
N LYS A 15 -20.29 9.24 13.46
CA LYS A 15 -20.41 8.08 12.57
C LYS A 15 -19.06 7.82 11.89
N ILE A 16 -18.63 6.57 11.84
CA ILE A 16 -17.44 6.15 11.09
C ILE A 16 -17.73 6.28 9.60
N ILE A 17 -16.86 7.00 8.89
CA ILE A 17 -16.93 7.28 7.44
C ILE A 17 -15.71 6.72 6.69
N GLY A 18 -14.78 6.12 7.42
CA GLY A 18 -13.71 5.34 6.84
C GLY A 18 -12.75 4.78 7.87
N CYS A 19 -11.94 3.82 7.44
CA CYS A 19 -10.89 3.22 8.24
C CYS A 19 -9.71 2.76 7.39
N MET A 20 -8.55 2.62 8.05
CA MET A 20 -7.42 1.85 7.52
C MET A 20 -6.58 1.29 8.67
N ALA A 21 -5.95 0.15 8.44
CA ALA A 21 -5.05 -0.48 9.40
C ALA A 21 -3.60 -0.38 8.91
N PRO A 22 -2.77 0.50 9.49
CA PRO A 22 -1.32 0.43 9.30
C PRO A 22 -0.77 -0.81 9.98
N TRP A 23 -0.08 -1.66 9.22
CA TRP A 23 0.49 -2.89 9.72
C TRP A 23 1.97 -2.98 9.40
N ASN A 24 2.77 -3.30 10.41
CA ASN A 24 4.18 -3.58 10.23
C ASN A 24 4.36 -5.10 10.05
N ASN A 25 4.77 -5.52 8.85
CA ASN A 25 4.93 -6.92 8.50
C ASN A 25 6.38 -7.42 8.60
N SER A 26 7.29 -6.65 9.19
CA SER A 26 8.74 -6.94 9.20
C SER A 26 9.12 -8.28 9.86
N SER A 27 8.23 -8.84 10.69
CA SER A 27 8.36 -10.18 11.28
C SER A 27 8.03 -11.30 10.29
N ILE A 28 7.25 -11.03 9.25
CA ILE A 28 6.77 -12.02 8.27
C ILE A 28 7.58 -11.95 6.97
N GLN A 29 7.86 -10.74 6.49
CA GLN A 29 8.55 -10.54 5.23
C GLN A 29 9.57 -9.40 5.33
N LYS A 30 10.75 -9.63 4.75
CA LYS A 30 11.79 -8.61 4.62
C LYS A 30 12.19 -8.47 3.16
N TRP A 31 12.22 -7.24 2.69
CA TRP A 31 12.70 -6.90 1.36
C TRP A 31 14.08 -6.29 1.49
N ILE A 32 15.10 -6.97 0.97
CA ILE A 32 16.50 -6.54 1.09
C ILE A 32 17.02 -6.21 -0.32
N PRO A 33 17.39 -4.94 -0.60
CA PRO A 33 18.03 -4.60 -1.85
C PRO A 33 19.48 -5.10 -1.82
N HIS A 34 19.80 -6.11 -2.63
CA HIS A 34 21.19 -6.59 -2.73
C HIS A 34 22.11 -5.57 -3.43
N ARG A 35 21.60 -4.93 -4.49
CA ARG A 35 22.35 -3.93 -5.24
C ARG A 35 21.42 -2.97 -5.96
N TYR A 36 21.78 -1.70 -5.99
CA TYR A 36 21.12 -0.71 -6.85
C TYR A 36 21.88 -0.60 -8.18
N HIS A 37 21.16 -0.70 -9.31
CA HIS A 37 21.76 -0.63 -10.65
C HIS A 37 20.90 0.16 -11.63
N GLY A 38 21.56 0.84 -12.59
CA GLY A 38 20.89 1.62 -13.63
C GLY A 38 19.90 2.65 -13.05
N LYS A 39 18.62 2.48 -13.37
CA LYS A 39 17.55 3.40 -12.93
C LYS A 39 17.33 3.37 -11.41
N SER A 40 17.49 2.21 -10.75
CA SER A 40 17.27 2.12 -9.30
C SER A 40 18.38 2.83 -8.51
N PHE A 41 19.62 2.83 -9.02
CA PHE A 41 20.72 3.62 -8.44
C PHE A 41 20.47 5.13 -8.54
N ARG A 42 19.95 5.60 -9.68
CA ARG A 42 19.56 7.01 -9.84
C ARG A 42 18.44 7.38 -8.87
N ALA A 43 17.39 6.56 -8.78
CA ALA A 43 16.29 6.77 -7.83
C ALA A 43 16.80 6.81 -6.38
N TYR A 44 17.67 5.86 -6.00
CA TYR A 44 18.31 5.82 -4.69
C TYR A 44 19.08 7.10 -4.36
N ASN A 45 19.92 7.58 -5.29
CA ASN A 45 20.68 8.80 -5.08
C ASN A 45 19.79 10.04 -4.99
N THR A 46 18.77 10.15 -5.86
CA THR A 46 17.82 11.28 -5.84
C THR A 46 17.05 11.32 -4.53
N VAL A 47 16.45 10.20 -4.12
CA VAL A 47 15.66 10.14 -2.87
C VAL A 47 16.53 10.45 -1.66
N ASN A 48 17.72 9.85 -1.56
CA ASN A 48 18.60 10.11 -0.43
C ASN A 48 19.20 11.53 -0.40
N THR A 49 19.36 12.16 -1.57
CA THR A 49 19.76 13.58 -1.62
C THR A 49 18.64 14.48 -1.12
N LEU A 50 17.41 14.24 -1.57
CA LEU A 50 16.22 14.97 -1.09
C LEU A 50 15.92 14.69 0.38
N ALA A 51 16.26 13.50 0.88
CA ALA A 51 16.15 13.16 2.29
C ALA A 51 17.07 14.00 3.18
N LYS A 52 18.27 14.36 2.71
CA LYS A 52 19.17 15.30 3.43
C LYS A 52 18.56 16.69 3.57
N LEU A 53 17.69 17.08 2.63
CA LEU A 53 16.93 18.32 2.67
C LEU A 53 15.60 18.19 3.44
N ARG A 54 15.34 17.03 4.08
CA ARG A 54 14.09 16.70 4.79
C ARG A 54 12.83 16.76 3.92
N LEU A 55 12.99 16.64 2.60
CA LEU A 55 11.87 16.63 1.65
C LEU A 55 11.28 15.23 1.47
N LEU A 56 12.09 14.18 1.64
CA LEU A 56 11.70 12.78 1.48
C LEU A 56 12.28 11.91 2.60
N ARG A 57 11.76 10.70 2.74
CA ARG A 57 12.32 9.67 3.60
C ARG A 57 13.47 8.94 2.88
N PRO A 58 14.58 8.64 3.56
CA PRO A 58 15.72 7.96 2.94
C PRO A 58 15.36 6.52 2.56
N LEU A 59 15.94 6.03 1.47
CA LEU A 59 15.88 4.61 1.11
C LEU A 59 16.99 3.83 1.82
N PRO A 60 16.76 2.56 2.18
CA PRO A 60 17.76 1.74 2.85
C PRO A 60 18.98 1.52 1.96
N LYS A 61 20.15 1.43 2.58
CA LYS A 61 21.39 1.05 1.90
C LYS A 61 21.27 -0.39 1.37
N GLU A 62 22.20 -0.77 0.48
CA GLU A 62 22.36 -2.16 0.06
C GLU A 62 22.50 -3.08 1.28
N ASN A 63 21.91 -4.27 1.19
CA ASN A 63 21.84 -5.28 2.23
C ASN A 63 21.10 -4.87 3.52
N HIS A 64 20.40 -3.73 3.54
CA HIS A 64 19.54 -3.31 4.65
C HIS A 64 18.07 -3.41 4.24
N ALA A 65 17.23 -3.99 5.08
CA ALA A 65 15.83 -4.21 4.75
C ALA A 65 15.06 -2.88 4.59
N PHE A 66 14.13 -2.85 3.64
CA PHE A 66 13.08 -1.84 3.61
C PHE A 66 12.17 -1.97 4.83
N ALA A 67 11.89 -0.85 5.49
CA ALA A 67 10.88 -0.76 6.53
C ALA A 67 9.55 -0.39 5.85
N PHE A 68 8.77 -1.39 5.48
CA PHE A 68 7.43 -1.15 4.93
C PHE A 68 6.39 -1.12 6.04
N LYS A 69 5.50 -0.14 5.96
CA LYS A 69 4.24 -0.12 6.70
C LYS A 69 3.11 -0.31 5.70
N PHE A 70 2.48 -1.47 5.78
CA PHE A 70 1.40 -1.86 4.90
C PHE A 70 0.10 -1.24 5.39
N VAL A 71 -0.51 -0.40 4.57
CA VAL A 71 -1.83 0.15 4.84
C VAL A 71 -2.84 -0.82 4.25
N THR A 72 -3.60 -1.44 5.14
CA THR A 72 -4.53 -2.54 4.83
C THR A 72 -5.94 -2.18 5.28
N HIS A 73 -6.92 -3.05 4.98
CA HIS A 73 -8.31 -2.94 5.43
C HIS A 73 -8.92 -1.56 5.16
N GLY A 74 -8.68 -1.04 3.96
CA GLY A 74 -9.14 0.27 3.54
C GLY A 74 -10.63 0.26 3.22
N ALA A 75 -11.41 1.05 3.96
CA ALA A 75 -12.80 1.36 3.62
C ALA A 75 -13.01 2.87 3.77
N TYR A 76 -13.50 3.53 2.72
CA TYR A 76 -13.58 5.00 2.69
C TYR A 76 -14.82 5.44 1.92
N ASP A 77 -15.62 6.34 2.49
CA ASP A 77 -16.81 6.85 1.81
C ASP A 77 -16.47 7.76 0.61
N ASN A 78 -15.27 8.37 0.59
CA ASN A 78 -14.78 9.20 -0.52
C ASN A 78 -13.24 9.34 -0.54
N PRO A 79 -12.64 9.87 -1.63
CA PRO A 79 -11.18 10.00 -1.77
C PRO A 79 -10.50 10.94 -0.76
N ASP A 80 -11.20 11.95 -0.24
CA ASP A 80 -10.62 12.90 0.74
C ASP A 80 -10.42 12.23 2.11
N ILE A 81 -11.30 11.27 2.44
CA ILE A 81 -11.16 10.43 3.63
C ILE A 81 -9.95 9.51 3.48
N PHE A 82 -9.80 8.88 2.31
CA PHE A 82 -8.60 8.08 2.00
C PHE A 82 -7.33 8.92 2.16
N TYR A 83 -7.30 10.12 1.57
CA TYR A 83 -6.18 11.05 1.67
C TYR A 83 -5.82 11.34 3.13
N SER A 84 -6.82 11.72 3.92
CA SER A 84 -6.64 12.14 5.31
C SER A 84 -6.14 10.99 6.20
N LEU A 85 -6.66 9.79 5.97
CA LEU A 85 -6.19 8.58 6.66
C LEU A 85 -4.76 8.20 6.23
N LEU A 86 -4.44 8.30 4.95
CA LEU A 86 -3.09 8.02 4.43
C LEU A 86 -2.06 9.01 4.98
N ASP A 87 -2.41 10.30 5.01
CA ASP A 87 -1.57 11.34 5.64
C ASP A 87 -1.37 11.05 7.14
N ARG A 88 -2.44 10.71 7.86
CA ARG A 88 -2.32 10.33 9.28
C ARG A 88 -1.38 9.13 9.47
N CYS A 89 -1.50 8.11 8.63
CA CYS A 89 -0.58 6.97 8.61
C CYS A 89 0.87 7.42 8.38
N TYR A 90 1.09 8.34 7.47
CA TYR A 90 2.42 8.85 7.16
C TYR A 90 3.00 9.61 8.36
N GLN A 91 2.23 10.50 8.99
CA GLN A 91 2.68 11.26 10.17
C GLN A 91 3.04 10.35 11.35
N GLU A 92 2.31 9.23 11.53
CA GLU A 92 2.55 8.22 12.58
C GLU A 92 3.57 7.15 12.16
N SER A 93 4.30 7.38 11.08
CA SER A 93 5.33 6.46 10.59
C SER A 93 6.74 6.95 10.89
N GLU A 94 7.59 6.00 11.26
CA GLU A 94 8.99 6.26 11.57
C GLU A 94 9.71 6.88 10.36
N PRO A 95 10.74 7.71 10.54
CA PRO A 95 11.39 8.42 9.43
C PRO A 95 11.92 7.55 8.28
N ASN A 96 12.19 6.27 8.53
CA ASN A 96 12.65 5.29 7.55
C ASN A 96 11.52 4.38 7.01
N GLU A 97 10.30 4.50 7.52
CA GLU A 97 9.17 3.69 7.06
C GLU A 97 8.59 4.24 5.75
N ILE A 98 8.30 3.32 4.83
CA ILE A 98 7.65 3.59 3.54
C ILE A 98 6.25 2.99 3.59
N LEU A 99 5.25 3.80 3.27
CA LEU A 99 3.88 3.31 3.17
C LEU A 99 3.70 2.49 1.89
N SER A 100 3.04 1.34 2.03
CA SER A 100 2.67 0.47 0.92
C SER A 100 1.19 0.12 1.01
N TYR A 101 0.46 0.19 -0.11
CA TYR A 101 -0.93 -0.21 -0.17
C TYR A 101 -1.27 -0.71 -1.58
N SER A 102 -2.31 -1.53 -1.66
CA SER A 102 -2.81 -2.05 -2.93
C SER A 102 -3.68 -1.00 -3.62
N ASN A 103 -3.39 -0.72 -4.89
CA ASN A 103 -4.24 0.09 -5.77
C ASN A 103 -4.55 -0.74 -7.02
N TYR A 104 -5.84 -1.00 -7.27
CA TYR A 104 -6.29 -1.77 -8.42
C TYR A 104 -6.33 -0.91 -9.68
N ILE A 105 -6.04 -1.52 -10.84
CA ILE A 105 -6.18 -0.85 -12.13
C ILE A 105 -7.67 -0.49 -12.31
N GLY A 106 -7.94 0.77 -12.65
CA GLY A 106 -9.30 1.29 -12.78
C GLY A 106 -9.87 1.91 -11.50
N ASP A 107 -9.25 1.69 -10.33
CA ASP A 107 -9.62 2.40 -9.11
C ASP A 107 -8.92 3.77 -9.05
N TYR A 108 -9.70 4.81 -9.31
CA TYR A 108 -9.27 6.20 -9.24
C TYR A 108 -9.32 6.77 -7.83
N SER A 109 -10.14 6.19 -6.95
CA SER A 109 -10.43 6.72 -5.61
C SER A 109 -9.24 6.57 -4.67
N THR A 110 -8.48 5.48 -4.82
CA THR A 110 -7.29 5.18 -4.02
C THR A 110 -5.98 5.49 -4.75
N ARG A 111 -6.01 6.37 -5.77
CA ARG A 111 -4.77 6.77 -6.44
C ARG A 111 -3.83 7.50 -5.46
N PRO A 112 -2.50 7.31 -5.59
CA PRO A 112 -1.55 8.06 -4.79
C PRO A 112 -1.82 9.56 -4.88
N PRO A 113 -2.02 10.24 -3.74
CA PRO A 113 -2.24 11.67 -3.77
C PRO A 113 -1.02 12.41 -4.28
N ARG A 114 -1.24 13.56 -4.94
CA ARG A 114 -0.17 14.35 -5.57
C ARG A 114 0.87 14.91 -4.59
N SER A 115 0.51 15.03 -3.32
CA SER A 115 1.42 15.45 -2.24
C SER A 115 2.43 14.37 -1.86
N PHE A 116 2.25 13.12 -2.32
CA PHE A 116 3.15 12.01 -2.06
C PHE A 116 4.01 11.70 -3.28
N VAL A 117 5.29 11.41 -3.05
CA VAL A 117 6.12 10.71 -4.04
C VAL A 117 5.77 9.23 -3.95
N SER A 118 5.35 8.65 -5.07
CA SER A 118 4.93 7.25 -5.14
C SER A 118 5.62 6.51 -6.27
N ILE A 119 5.83 5.21 -6.05
CA ILE A 119 6.31 4.25 -7.03
C ILE A 119 5.27 3.13 -7.09
N LYS A 120 4.99 2.62 -8.28
CA LYS A 120 4.05 1.51 -8.48
C LYS A 120 4.82 0.26 -8.85
N ILE A 121 4.53 -0.83 -8.16
CA ILE A 121 4.98 -2.17 -8.53
C ILE A 121 3.73 -2.92 -9.00
N PRO A 122 3.67 -3.35 -10.28
CA PRO A 122 2.54 -4.14 -10.74
C PRO A 122 2.53 -5.48 -10.02
N PHE A 123 1.34 -5.91 -9.60
CA PHE A 123 1.11 -7.25 -9.06
C PHE A 123 -0.10 -7.86 -9.76
N GLY A 124 -0.21 -9.18 -9.68
CA GLY A 124 -1.33 -9.94 -10.23
C GLY A 124 -1.57 -11.19 -9.41
N PHE A 125 -2.81 -11.65 -9.39
CA PHE A 125 -3.17 -12.92 -8.81
C PHE A 125 -3.16 -13.99 -9.89
N TYR A 126 -2.68 -15.18 -9.54
CA TYR A 126 -2.68 -16.33 -10.42
C TYR A 126 -3.47 -17.44 -9.76
N THR A 127 -4.32 -18.10 -10.54
CA THR A 127 -5.02 -19.31 -10.12
C THR A 127 -4.43 -20.48 -10.87
N LEU A 128 -4.12 -21.55 -10.14
CA LEU A 128 -3.75 -22.83 -10.70
C LEU A 128 -5.02 -23.65 -10.89
N LEU A 129 -5.36 -23.95 -12.15
CA LEU A 129 -6.47 -24.81 -12.52
C LEU A 129 -5.94 -26.20 -12.86
N ARG A 130 -6.70 -27.25 -12.54
CA ARG A 130 -6.43 -28.58 -13.08
C ARG A 130 -6.78 -28.60 -14.57
N GLY A 131 -6.16 -29.49 -15.35
CA GLY A 131 -6.24 -29.45 -16.83
C GLY A 131 -7.65 -29.50 -17.44
N SER A 132 -8.66 -29.96 -16.69
CA SER A 132 -10.07 -29.99 -17.12
C SER A 132 -10.93 -28.87 -16.54
N GLU A 133 -10.39 -28.00 -15.67
CA GLU A 133 -11.13 -26.93 -15.01
C GLU A 133 -11.14 -25.65 -15.85
N THR A 134 -12.32 -25.05 -16.00
CA THR A 134 -12.49 -23.75 -16.67
C THR A 134 -12.30 -22.61 -15.68
N LEU A 135 -11.69 -21.49 -16.12
CA LEU A 135 -11.52 -20.30 -15.28
C LEU A 135 -12.88 -19.78 -14.78
N PRO A 136 -13.14 -19.77 -13.46
CA PRO A 136 -14.38 -19.25 -12.90
C PRO A 136 -14.66 -17.83 -13.36
N HIS A 137 -15.92 -17.52 -13.65
CA HIS A 137 -16.33 -16.23 -14.20
C HIS A 137 -15.92 -15.04 -13.30
N PHE A 138 -15.90 -15.21 -11.97
CA PHE A 138 -15.49 -14.16 -11.03
C PHE A 138 -13.98 -13.87 -11.05
N LEU A 139 -13.16 -14.74 -11.65
CA LEU A 139 -11.72 -14.51 -11.86
C LEU A 139 -11.43 -13.91 -13.23
N GLN A 140 -12.43 -13.74 -14.09
CA GLN A 140 -12.24 -13.11 -15.39
C GLN A 140 -12.16 -11.59 -15.20
N PRO A 141 -11.12 -10.91 -15.75
CA PRO A 141 -10.98 -9.48 -15.60
C PRO A 141 -12.16 -8.76 -16.28
N ASN A 142 -12.93 -8.01 -15.49
CA ASN A 142 -14.05 -7.21 -15.98
C ASN A 142 -13.87 -5.75 -15.54
N PRO A 143 -13.66 -4.80 -16.47
CA PRO A 143 -13.42 -3.40 -16.14
C PRO A 143 -14.64 -2.67 -15.57
N PHE A 144 -15.82 -3.28 -15.62
CA PHE A 144 -17.07 -2.71 -15.10
C PHE A 144 -17.45 -3.25 -13.72
N LEU A 145 -16.71 -4.23 -13.18
CA LEU A 145 -16.92 -4.72 -11.83
C LEU A 145 -15.98 -4.01 -10.86
N SER A 146 -16.50 -3.66 -9.69
CA SER A 146 -15.70 -3.25 -8.54
C SER A 146 -14.66 -4.32 -8.22
N ALA A 147 -13.55 -3.94 -7.59
CA ALA A 147 -12.60 -4.92 -7.07
C ALA A 147 -13.35 -5.95 -6.21
N PRO A 148 -13.07 -7.26 -6.37
CA PRO A 148 -13.79 -8.30 -5.64
C PRO A 148 -13.61 -8.10 -4.14
N ASP A 149 -14.72 -8.09 -3.41
CA ASP A 149 -14.70 -8.12 -1.95
C ASP A 149 -14.45 -9.57 -1.55
N PHE A 150 -13.25 -9.87 -1.06
CA PHE A 150 -12.92 -11.23 -0.64
C PHE A 150 -13.57 -11.47 0.72
N GLN A 151 -14.65 -12.25 0.76
CA GLN A 151 -15.13 -12.83 2.01
C GLN A 151 -14.09 -13.85 2.47
N PHE A 152 -13.20 -13.43 3.37
CA PHE A 152 -12.32 -14.36 4.06
C PHE A 152 -13.20 -15.24 4.95
N ALA A 153 -13.36 -16.51 4.56
CA ALA A 153 -13.85 -17.50 5.50
C ALA A 153 -12.85 -17.53 6.67
N HIS A 154 -13.31 -17.21 7.88
CA HIS A 154 -12.51 -17.38 9.08
C HIS A 154 -12.13 -18.86 9.18
N PHE A 155 -10.83 -19.15 9.13
CA PHE A 155 -10.25 -20.45 9.50
C PHE A 155 -9.87 -20.43 10.98
#